data_AF-A0AB36B7H3-F1
#
_entry.id   AF-A0AB36B7H3-F1
#
_cell.length_a   1.000
_cell.length_b   1.000
_cell.length_c   1.000
_cell.angle_alpha   90.00
_cell.angle_beta   90.00
_cell.angle_gamma   90.00
#
_symmetry.space_group_name_H-M   'P 1'
#
loop_
_entity.id
_entity.type
_entity.pdbx_description
1 polymer ?
#
loop_
_entity_poly.entity_id
_entity_poly.type
_entity_poly.pdbx_seq_one_letter_code
_entity_poly.pdbx_strand_id
1 'polypeptide(L)'
;MFIEFFDDGTGNYTGIFSENFVDDLTKYAGNTPEDAPIISLDPQNNQELFISDNGTTIVNSKTGSVEAFRTKAEFRSASAFKPVDISDKTSFFVKPQTRATSYNYMLNINILETQGSTNWYFAYVTATALRYKDKNVRASTITNYFNFGTQTALSVDNAKKYRKTKGVTYDGRYSGSIMNSSLHGYLRGGNPVHWSMDVSGGGNHALLIHGIEGSRRRVWNPWYSYSEWSVDAVTYKSAGGTTMKTRGYGMYF
;
A
#
# COMPACT_ATOMS: atom_id res chain seq x y z
N MET A 1 13.06 13.00 -2.96
CA MET A 1 11.58 13.13 -2.87
C MET A 1 11.06 13.11 -4.29
N PHE A 2 10.38 12.03 -4.70
CA PHE A 2 9.81 11.92 -6.05
C PHE A 2 8.32 12.27 -6.00
N ILE A 3 7.85 12.92 -7.07
CA ILE A 3 6.44 13.30 -7.24
C ILE A 3 6.04 12.81 -8.64
N GLU A 4 5.20 11.80 -8.70
CA GLU A 4 4.56 11.39 -9.94
C GLU A 4 3.22 12.11 -10.06
N PHE A 5 2.94 12.70 -11.22
CA PHE A 5 1.64 13.31 -11.52
C PHE A 5 0.95 12.52 -12.62
N PHE A 6 -0.23 12.00 -12.32
CA PHE A 6 -1.11 11.35 -13.30
C PHE A 6 -2.21 12.33 -13.67
N ASP A 7 -2.41 12.53 -14.97
CA ASP A 7 -3.65 13.14 -15.48
C ASP A 7 -4.76 12.11 -15.38
N ASP A 8 -5.82 12.43 -14.65
CA ASP A 8 -6.97 11.55 -14.47
C ASP A 8 -7.97 11.60 -15.65
N GLY A 9 -7.63 12.32 -16.73
CA GLY A 9 -8.46 12.50 -17.91
C GLY A 9 -9.59 13.51 -17.71
N THR A 10 -9.63 14.20 -16.57
CA THR A 10 -10.63 15.24 -16.25
C THR A 10 -10.01 16.63 -16.11
N GLY A 11 -8.71 16.76 -16.42
CA GLY A 11 -7.93 17.98 -16.23
C GLY A 11 -7.53 18.21 -14.77
N ASN A 12 -7.54 17.15 -13.94
CA ASN A 12 -6.97 17.17 -12.60
C ASN A 12 -5.75 16.24 -12.57
N TYR A 13 -4.74 16.60 -11.77
CA TYR A 13 -3.54 15.79 -11.56
C TYR A 13 -3.60 15.12 -10.18
N THR A 14 -3.37 13.82 -10.11
CA THR A 14 -3.20 13.06 -8.86
C THR A 14 -1.75 12.58 -8.74
N GLY A 15 -1.23 12.33 -7.54
CA GLY A 15 0.17 11.94 -7.39
C GLY A 15 0.50 11.12 -6.15
N ILE A 16 1.58 10.35 -6.26
CA ILE A 16 2.12 9.52 -5.18
C ILE A 16 3.40 10.16 -4.65
N PHE A 17 3.44 10.38 -3.34
CA PHE A 17 4.65 10.74 -2.61
C PHE A 17 5.24 9.46 -2.01
N SER A 18 6.43 9.06 -2.45
CA SER A 18 7.09 7.87 -1.94
C SER A 18 8.60 8.09 -1.78
N GLU A 19 9.10 7.79 -0.59
CA GLU A 19 10.55 7.69 -0.33
C GLU A 19 11.15 6.44 -0.98
N ASN A 20 10.34 5.43 -1.30
CA ASN A 20 10.80 4.13 -1.81
C ASN A 20 11.47 4.20 -3.20
N PHE A 21 11.30 5.31 -3.93
CA PHE A 21 11.88 5.48 -5.26
C PHE A 21 13.04 6.49 -5.28
N VAL A 22 13.39 7.07 -4.13
CA VAL A 22 14.43 8.11 -4.07
C VAL A 22 15.79 7.52 -4.45
N ASP A 23 16.11 6.31 -3.99
CA ASP A 23 17.40 5.67 -4.28
C ASP A 23 17.51 5.25 -5.75
N ASP A 24 16.46 4.62 -6.30
CA ASP A 24 16.42 4.23 -7.71
C ASP A 24 16.43 5.43 -8.64
N LEU A 25 15.64 6.47 -8.34
CA LEU A 25 15.63 7.69 -9.14
C LEU A 25 16.98 8.41 -9.06
N THR A 26 17.61 8.48 -7.88
CA THR A 26 18.96 9.09 -7.73
C THR A 26 20.01 8.29 -8.51
N LYS A 27 19.90 6.96 -8.51
CA LYS A 27 20.78 6.06 -9.26
C LYS A 27 20.69 6.27 -10.78
N TYR A 28 19.50 6.55 -11.32
CA TYR A 28 19.29 6.68 -12.76
C TYR A 28 19.24 8.13 -13.27
N ALA A 29 18.87 9.12 -12.44
CA ALA A 29 18.76 10.52 -12.83
C ALA A 29 20.09 11.15 -13.28
N GLY A 30 21.23 10.64 -12.81
CA GLY A 30 22.56 11.09 -13.28
C GLY A 30 22.93 10.60 -14.68
N ASN A 31 22.19 9.62 -15.22
CA ASN A 31 22.55 8.92 -16.45
C ASN A 31 21.42 8.93 -17.51
N THR A 32 20.28 9.56 -17.24
CA THR A 32 19.20 9.70 -18.21
C THR A 32 19.47 10.90 -19.14
N PRO A 33 19.34 10.76 -20.47
CA PRO A 33 19.44 11.89 -21.40
C PRO A 33 18.46 13.01 -21.04
N GLU A 34 18.87 14.26 -21.28
CA GLU A 34 18.10 15.48 -20.94
C GLU A 34 16.69 15.50 -21.57
N ASP A 35 16.50 14.79 -22.67
CA ASP A 35 15.26 14.70 -23.45
C ASP A 35 14.48 13.38 -23.23
N ALA A 36 14.92 12.51 -22.32
CA ALA A 36 14.29 11.23 -22.04
C ALA A 36 13.51 11.23 -20.71
N PRO A 37 12.27 10.69 -20.67
CA PRO A 37 11.54 10.54 -19.42
C PRO A 37 12.23 9.50 -18.52
N ILE A 38 12.54 9.85 -17.27
CA ILE A 38 13.21 8.95 -16.31
C ILE A 38 12.34 7.72 -15.99
N ILE A 39 11.02 7.89 -15.98
CA ILE A 39 10.03 6.84 -15.73
C ILE A 39 9.07 6.74 -16.92
N SER A 40 8.84 5.52 -17.38
CA SER A 40 7.83 5.17 -18.35
C SER A 40 6.91 4.10 -17.75
N LEU A 41 5.63 4.13 -18.12
CA LEU A 41 4.73 3.02 -17.84
C LEU A 41 4.73 2.07 -19.02
N ASP A 42 4.81 0.77 -18.76
CA ASP A 42 4.46 -0.27 -19.71
C ASP A 42 2.94 -0.34 -19.86
N PRO A 43 2.37 0.11 -20.99
CA PRO A 43 0.92 0.13 -21.14
C PRO A 43 0.30 -1.27 -21.23
N GLN A 44 1.07 -2.31 -21.57
CA GLN A 44 0.56 -3.67 -21.68
C GLN A 44 0.51 -4.40 -20.33
N ASN A 45 1.48 -4.12 -19.46
CA ASN A 45 1.64 -4.83 -18.20
C ASN A 45 1.33 -3.96 -16.97
N ASN A 46 1.05 -2.67 -17.18
CA ASN A 46 0.86 -1.66 -16.13
C ASN A 46 2.03 -1.66 -15.13
N GLN A 47 3.25 -1.69 -15.66
CA GLN A 47 4.51 -1.77 -14.90
C GLN A 47 5.32 -0.50 -15.08
N GLU A 48 5.96 -0.04 -14.01
CA GLU A 48 6.89 1.08 -14.05
C GLU A 48 8.26 0.62 -14.58
N LEU A 49 8.83 1.42 -15.48
CA LEU A 49 10.06 1.14 -16.21
C LEU A 49 10.97 2.37 -16.12
N PHE A 50 12.25 2.18 -15.77
CA PHE A 50 13.25 3.25 -15.74
C PHE A 50 14.06 3.27 -17.03
N ILE A 51 14.32 4.45 -17.60
CA ILE A 51 15.14 4.60 -18.82
C ILE A 51 16.59 4.90 -18.44
N SER A 52 17.52 4.05 -18.91
CA SER A 52 18.95 4.20 -18.60
C SER A 52 19.81 4.61 -19.81
N ASP A 53 20.95 5.20 -19.45
CA ASP A 53 22.23 5.52 -20.08
C ASP A 53 22.31 5.99 -21.53
N ASN A 54 21.38 5.64 -22.43
CA ASN A 54 21.47 6.01 -23.85
C ASN A 54 20.11 6.08 -24.59
N GLY A 55 18.98 6.05 -23.86
CA GLY A 55 17.65 5.99 -24.49
C GLY A 55 17.38 4.68 -25.25
N THR A 56 18.22 3.66 -25.08
CA THR A 56 18.10 2.35 -25.75
C THR A 56 17.86 1.18 -24.80
N THR A 57 17.80 1.42 -23.49
CA THR A 57 17.64 0.38 -22.47
C THR A 57 16.61 0.79 -21.41
N ILE A 58 15.81 -0.19 -20.98
CA ILE A 58 14.84 -0.07 -19.90
C ILE A 58 15.24 -1.00 -18.77
N VAL A 59 15.10 -0.53 -17.52
CA VAL A 59 15.20 -1.37 -16.32
C VAL A 59 13.81 -1.56 -15.70
N ASN A 60 13.44 -2.80 -15.45
CA ASN A 60 12.22 -3.14 -14.73
C ASN A 60 12.35 -2.76 -13.24
N SER A 61 11.45 -1.91 -12.72
CA SER A 61 11.52 -1.44 -11.34
C SER A 61 11.31 -2.55 -10.29
N LYS A 62 10.57 -3.60 -10.65
CA LYS A 62 10.22 -4.70 -9.74
C LYS A 62 11.25 -5.81 -9.72
N THR A 63 11.91 -6.07 -10.86
CA THR A 63 12.82 -7.22 -11.01
C THR A 63 14.27 -6.83 -11.21
N GLY A 64 14.56 -5.57 -11.54
CA GLY A 64 15.90 -5.09 -11.92
C GLY A 64 16.37 -5.59 -13.28
N SER A 65 15.52 -6.26 -14.06
CA SER A 65 15.85 -6.80 -15.38
C SER A 65 16.08 -5.67 -16.39
N VAL A 66 17.09 -5.81 -17.25
CA VAL A 66 17.42 -4.84 -18.31
C VAL A 66 16.96 -5.35 -19.65
N GLU A 67 16.23 -4.54 -20.41
CA GLU A 67 15.70 -4.86 -21.74
C GLU A 67 16.03 -3.77 -22.76
N ALA A 68 16.07 -4.13 -24.05
CA ALA A 68 16.34 -3.19 -25.13
C ALA A 68 15.08 -2.39 -25.51
N PHE A 69 15.18 -1.06 -25.46
CA PHE A 69 14.11 -0.08 -25.71
C PHE A 69 13.62 -0.05 -27.17
N ARG A 70 14.34 -0.67 -28.11
CA ARG A 70 14.08 -0.52 -29.56
C ARG A 70 12.75 -1.13 -30.02
N THR A 71 12.20 -2.13 -29.32
CA THR A 71 10.96 -2.82 -29.75
C THR A 71 9.67 -2.14 -29.30
N LYS A 72 9.70 -1.17 -28.38
CA LYS A 72 8.51 -0.41 -27.95
C LYS A 72 8.41 1.00 -28.55
N ALA A 73 9.39 1.42 -29.34
CA ALA A 73 9.37 2.71 -30.03
C ALA A 73 8.19 2.85 -31.02
N GLU A 74 7.62 1.74 -31.51
CA GLU A 74 6.42 1.76 -32.38
C GLU A 74 5.12 2.19 -31.67
N PHE A 75 5.10 2.29 -30.34
CA PHE A 75 3.92 2.78 -29.61
C PHE A 75 3.84 4.32 -29.50
N ARG A 76 4.81 5.06 -30.04
CA ARG A 76 4.85 6.54 -29.97
C ARG A 76 4.26 7.23 -31.21
N SER A 77 3.14 6.75 -31.75
CA SER A 77 2.32 7.58 -32.63
C SER A 77 1.15 8.20 -31.86
N ALA A 78 1.27 9.51 -31.65
CA ALA A 78 0.21 10.47 -31.32
C ALA A 78 -0.41 10.41 -29.91
N SER A 79 0.31 10.94 -28.92
CA SER A 79 -0.30 11.83 -27.92
C SER A 79 0.73 12.88 -27.56
N ALA A 80 0.37 14.15 -27.73
CA ALA A 80 1.25 15.30 -27.56
C ALA A 80 1.63 15.50 -26.08
N PHE A 81 2.59 14.72 -25.60
CA PHE A 81 3.24 15.00 -24.33
C PHE A 81 4.22 16.15 -24.54
N LYS A 82 3.93 17.30 -23.91
CA LYS A 82 4.86 18.41 -23.84
C LYS A 82 5.81 18.18 -22.65
N PRO A 83 7.13 18.30 -22.83
CA PRO A 83 8.04 18.36 -21.70
C PRO A 83 7.66 19.56 -20.81
N VAL A 84 7.63 19.35 -19.50
CA VAL A 84 7.40 20.39 -18.49
C VAL A 84 8.69 20.60 -17.74
N ASP A 85 9.24 21.82 -17.81
CA ASP A 85 10.39 22.22 -17.01
C ASP A 85 9.97 22.40 -15.55
N ILE A 86 10.61 21.66 -14.65
CA ILE A 86 10.33 21.66 -13.21
C ILE A 86 11.28 22.58 -12.42
N SER A 87 12.25 23.22 -13.09
CA SER A 87 13.15 24.20 -12.48
C SER A 87 12.46 25.56 -12.30
N ASP A 88 11.49 25.87 -13.16
CA ASP A 88 10.59 27.00 -12.99
C ASP A 88 9.43 26.65 -12.03
N LYS A 89 9.09 27.59 -11.13
CA LYS A 89 7.91 27.46 -10.27
C LYS A 89 6.66 27.34 -11.14
N THR A 90 6.19 26.13 -11.38
CA THR A 90 4.93 25.87 -12.06
C THR A 90 3.81 26.33 -11.14
N SER A 91 3.17 27.46 -11.46
CA SER A 91 2.01 27.94 -10.73
C SER A 91 0.81 27.05 -11.05
N PHE A 92 0.52 26.09 -10.18
CA PHE A 92 -0.73 25.34 -10.22
C PHE A 92 -1.81 26.14 -9.51
N PHE A 93 -2.96 26.31 -10.17
CA PHE A 93 -4.16 26.72 -9.46
C PHE A 93 -4.60 25.58 -8.57
N VAL A 94 -4.29 25.68 -7.28
CA VAL A 94 -5.08 24.96 -6.27
C VAL A 94 -6.47 25.54 -6.37
N LYS A 95 -7.40 24.82 -7.02
CA LYS A 95 -8.82 25.14 -6.88
C LYS A 95 -9.07 25.26 -5.38
N PRO A 96 -9.60 26.39 -4.88
CA PRO A 96 -9.98 26.49 -3.48
C PRO A 96 -10.82 25.26 -3.18
N GLN A 97 -10.38 24.43 -2.23
CA GLN A 97 -11.12 23.24 -1.82
C GLN A 97 -12.55 23.69 -1.53
N THR A 98 -13.48 23.40 -2.44
CA THR A 98 -14.90 23.67 -2.27
C THR A 98 -15.43 22.64 -1.29
N ARG A 99 -15.10 22.77 0.00
CA ARG A 99 -15.68 22.12 1.20
C ARG A 99 -16.26 20.69 1.08
N ALA A 100 -15.75 19.88 0.17
CA ALA A 100 -15.88 18.45 0.15
C ALA A 100 -14.45 17.92 0.29
N THR A 101 -13.93 17.98 1.52
CA THR A 101 -12.68 17.35 1.90
C THR A 101 -12.62 15.94 1.32
N SER A 102 -11.71 15.72 0.37
CA SER A 102 -11.19 14.39 0.08
C SER A 102 -10.57 13.90 1.37
N TYR A 103 -11.31 13.09 2.14
CA TYR A 103 -10.94 12.61 3.47
C TYR A 103 -9.80 11.58 3.36
N ASN A 104 -8.64 11.99 2.89
CA ASN A 104 -7.54 11.06 2.68
C ASN A 104 -6.76 10.92 3.99
N TYR A 105 -6.77 9.73 4.58
CA TYR A 105 -6.02 9.45 5.81
C TYR A 105 -5.07 8.30 5.54
N MET A 106 -3.80 8.49 5.86
CA MET A 106 -2.75 7.48 5.70
C MET A 106 -1.95 7.39 7.00
N LEU A 107 -1.86 6.18 7.54
CA LEU A 107 -0.99 5.86 8.66
C LEU A 107 0.29 5.25 8.12
N ASN A 108 1.44 5.78 8.53
CA ASN A 108 2.74 5.21 8.16
C ASN A 108 3.05 4.01 9.07
N ILE A 109 2.65 2.82 8.64
CA ILE A 109 2.90 1.59 9.38
C ILE A 109 4.32 1.08 9.13
N ASN A 110 4.95 0.56 10.18
CA ASN A 110 6.28 -0.04 10.08
C ASN A 110 6.19 -1.55 9.82
N ILE A 111 6.30 -1.94 8.54
CA ILE A 111 6.34 -3.35 8.10
C ILE A 111 7.76 -3.88 8.30
N LEU A 112 7.94 -4.75 9.29
CA LEU A 112 9.27 -5.31 9.66
C LEU A 112 9.40 -6.81 9.43
N GLU A 113 8.31 -7.50 9.11
CA GLU A 113 8.25 -8.96 9.02
C GLU A 113 7.06 -9.38 8.14
N THR A 114 7.20 -10.52 7.46
CA THR A 114 6.17 -11.14 6.63
C THR A 114 5.92 -12.58 7.07
N GLN A 115 4.75 -13.13 6.75
CA GLN A 115 4.20 -14.32 7.39
C GLN A 115 4.91 -15.65 7.07
N GLY A 116 5.47 -15.77 5.86
CA GLY A 116 5.97 -17.06 5.35
C GLY A 116 4.89 -18.14 5.40
N SER A 117 5.25 -19.34 5.87
CA SER A 117 4.42 -20.56 5.87
C SER A 117 3.65 -20.85 7.16
N THR A 118 3.55 -19.86 8.07
CA THR A 118 2.82 -19.99 9.34
C THR A 118 1.34 -19.59 9.19
N ASN A 119 0.46 -20.00 10.12
CA ASN A 119 -0.92 -19.50 10.21
C ASN A 119 -1.05 -18.29 11.16
N TRP A 120 0.03 -17.55 11.37
CA TRP A 120 0.07 -16.45 12.34
C TRP A 120 -0.44 -15.13 11.78
N TYR A 121 -1.21 -15.13 10.69
CA TYR A 121 -1.67 -13.95 9.96
C TYR A 121 -2.18 -12.83 10.89
N PHE A 122 -3.01 -13.17 11.88
CA PHE A 122 -3.56 -12.17 12.77
C PHE A 122 -2.57 -11.70 13.87
N ALA A 123 -1.55 -12.51 14.19
CA ALA A 123 -0.45 -12.06 15.03
C ALA A 123 0.44 -11.05 14.28
N TYR A 124 0.69 -11.24 12.99
CA TYR A 124 1.41 -10.25 12.15
C TYR A 124 0.67 -8.92 12.05
N VAL A 125 -0.65 -8.96 11.79
CA VAL A 125 -1.51 -7.76 11.80
C VAL A 125 -1.48 -7.08 13.17
N THR A 126 -1.63 -7.85 14.26
CA THR A 126 -1.60 -7.32 15.62
C THR A 126 -0.25 -6.69 15.97
N ALA A 127 0.86 -7.35 15.65
CA ALA A 127 2.20 -6.84 15.92
C ALA A 127 2.46 -5.53 15.16
N THR A 128 2.05 -5.44 13.90
CA THR A 128 2.21 -4.22 13.08
C THR A 128 1.37 -3.07 13.61
N ALA A 129 0.10 -3.33 13.99
CA ALA A 129 -0.74 -2.31 14.61
C ALA A 129 -0.17 -1.82 15.95
N LEU A 130 0.40 -2.72 16.76
CA LEU A 130 1.07 -2.36 18.01
C LEU A 130 2.36 -1.57 17.77
N ARG A 131 3.15 -1.91 16.75
CA ARG A 131 4.34 -1.14 16.36
C ARG A 131 3.99 0.28 15.92
N TYR A 132 2.90 0.44 15.18
CA TYR A 132 2.38 1.77 14.85
C TYR A 132 1.98 2.57 16.10
N LYS A 133 1.61 1.91 17.20
CA LYS A 133 1.33 2.51 18.51
C LYS A 133 2.58 2.56 19.41
N ASP A 134 3.76 2.63 18.81
CA ASP A 134 5.07 2.71 19.46
C ASP A 134 5.38 1.52 20.40
N LYS A 135 4.85 0.33 20.10
CA LYS A 135 5.16 -0.90 20.85
C LYS A 135 6.09 -1.79 20.05
N ASN A 136 7.29 -2.02 20.57
CA ASN A 136 8.24 -2.94 19.94
C ASN A 136 7.79 -4.41 20.13
N VAL A 137 7.05 -4.93 19.15
CA VAL A 137 6.46 -6.29 19.16
C VAL A 137 6.67 -6.95 17.80
N ARG A 138 7.00 -8.24 17.82
CA ARG A 138 7.00 -9.13 16.64
C ARG A 138 5.88 -10.14 16.74
N ALA A 139 5.44 -10.70 15.61
CA ALA A 139 4.41 -11.74 15.57
C ALA A 139 4.83 -12.97 16.41
N SER A 140 6.10 -13.37 16.31
CA SER A 140 6.69 -14.46 17.10
C SER A 140 6.63 -14.20 18.61
N THR A 141 6.79 -12.95 19.05
CA THR A 141 6.66 -12.59 20.48
C THR A 141 5.22 -12.80 20.97
N ILE A 142 4.22 -12.53 20.14
CA ILE A 142 2.81 -12.74 20.48
C ILE A 142 2.50 -14.24 20.53
N THR A 143 2.93 -15.00 19.54
CA THR A 143 2.65 -16.45 19.48
C THR A 143 3.37 -17.20 20.59
N ASN A 144 4.60 -16.84 20.92
CA ASN A 144 5.35 -17.39 22.06
C ASN A 144 4.65 -17.11 23.40
N TYR A 145 4.07 -15.91 23.59
CA TYR A 145 3.32 -15.58 24.81
C TYR A 145 2.13 -16.51 25.07
N PHE A 146 1.52 -17.05 24.01
CA PHE A 146 0.42 -18.01 24.11
C PHE A 146 0.85 -19.47 23.89
N ASN A 147 2.15 -19.73 23.73
CA ASN A 147 2.70 -21.05 23.40
C ASN A 147 2.06 -21.67 22.14
N PHE A 148 1.91 -20.88 21.08
CA PHE A 148 1.31 -21.32 19.83
C PHE A 148 2.33 -21.97 18.90
N GLY A 149 1.94 -23.12 18.32
CA GLY A 149 2.64 -23.71 17.19
C GLY A 149 2.48 -22.90 15.90
N THR A 150 3.26 -23.22 14.88
CA THR A 150 3.30 -22.49 13.59
C THR A 150 1.99 -22.52 12.81
N GLN A 151 1.12 -23.49 13.07
CA GLN A 151 -0.16 -23.67 12.39
C GLN A 151 -1.37 -23.16 13.19
N THR A 152 -1.13 -22.53 14.36
CA THR A 152 -2.18 -22.00 15.23
C THR A 152 -2.37 -20.50 15.00
N ALA A 153 -3.55 -20.09 14.55
CA ALA A 153 -3.88 -18.69 14.37
C ALA A 153 -4.19 -17.96 15.69
N LEU A 154 -3.85 -16.68 15.75
CA LEU A 154 -4.27 -15.81 16.85
C LEU A 154 -5.80 -15.60 16.77
N SER A 155 -6.50 -15.72 17.90
CA SER A 155 -7.92 -15.38 18.00
C SER A 155 -8.12 -13.91 18.39
N VAL A 156 -9.33 -13.38 18.15
CA VAL A 156 -9.70 -12.03 18.60
C VAL A 156 -9.55 -11.85 20.12
N ASP A 157 -9.87 -12.86 20.91
CA ASP A 157 -9.77 -12.77 22.37
C ASP A 157 -8.31 -12.78 22.83
N ASN A 158 -7.45 -13.56 22.17
CA ASN A 158 -6.02 -13.56 22.46
C ASN A 158 -5.36 -12.24 22.02
N ALA A 159 -5.77 -11.66 20.90
CA ALA A 159 -5.36 -10.31 20.52
C ALA A 159 -5.78 -9.27 21.57
N LYS A 160 -7.03 -9.33 22.06
CA LYS A 160 -7.54 -8.49 23.17
C LYS A 160 -6.73 -8.66 24.46
N LYS A 161 -6.33 -9.89 24.78
CA LYS A 161 -5.51 -10.19 25.97
C LYS A 161 -4.09 -9.65 25.82
N TYR A 162 -3.42 -9.88 24.69
CA TYR A 162 -2.05 -9.44 24.48
C TYR A 162 -1.92 -7.92 24.41
N ARG A 163 -2.76 -7.24 23.62
CA ARG A 163 -2.71 -5.77 23.49
C ARG A 163 -2.84 -5.05 24.84
N LYS A 164 -3.61 -5.62 25.77
CA LYS A 164 -3.80 -5.05 27.11
C LYS A 164 -2.48 -5.02 27.89
N THR A 165 -1.63 -6.03 27.73
CA THR A 165 -0.27 -6.07 28.31
C THR A 165 0.65 -4.97 27.76
N LYS A 166 0.30 -4.37 26.62
CA LYS A 166 1.04 -3.29 25.97
C LYS A 166 0.42 -1.91 26.18
N GLY A 167 -0.65 -1.82 26.98
CA GLY A 167 -1.35 -0.54 27.23
C GLY A 167 -2.08 0.02 26.02
N VAL A 168 -2.35 -0.81 25.00
CA VAL A 168 -3.13 -0.43 23.81
C VAL A 168 -4.56 -0.91 23.99
N THR A 169 -5.53 -0.22 23.40
CA THR A 169 -6.92 -0.68 23.31
C THR A 169 -7.20 -1.36 21.98
N TYR A 170 -7.98 -2.42 22.03
CA TYR A 170 -8.46 -3.13 20.85
C TYR A 170 -9.93 -3.37 21.06
N ASP A 171 -10.71 -2.84 20.14
CA ASP A 171 -12.12 -3.12 20.01
C ASP A 171 -12.33 -3.95 18.75
N GLY A 172 -13.16 -4.97 18.82
CA GLY A 172 -13.35 -5.85 17.67
C GLY A 172 -14.30 -6.99 17.94
N ARG A 173 -14.65 -7.68 16.85
CA ARG A 173 -15.81 -8.57 16.62
C ARG A 173 -16.98 -7.88 15.91
N TYR A 174 -16.70 -6.95 15.01
CA TYR A 174 -17.71 -6.48 14.07
C TYR A 174 -17.77 -7.41 12.87
N SER A 175 -18.98 -7.77 12.44
CA SER A 175 -19.20 -8.56 11.23
C SER A 175 -19.34 -7.65 10.01
N GLY A 176 -19.00 -8.18 8.85
CA GLY A 176 -19.13 -7.49 7.57
C GLY A 176 -18.10 -6.37 7.37
N SER A 177 -18.38 -5.53 6.38
CA SER A 177 -17.48 -4.46 5.93
C SER A 177 -17.61 -3.20 6.77
N ILE A 178 -16.47 -2.60 7.10
CA ILE A 178 -16.44 -1.28 7.72
C ILE A 178 -16.90 -0.21 6.73
N MET A 179 -17.87 0.61 7.14
CA MET A 179 -18.33 1.77 6.37
C MET A 179 -17.20 2.79 6.19
N ASN A 180 -17.15 3.45 5.03
CA ASN A 180 -16.11 4.44 4.74
C ASN A 180 -16.08 5.56 5.79
N SER A 181 -17.23 6.08 6.22
CA SER A 181 -17.32 7.12 7.23
C SER A 181 -16.68 6.71 8.57
N SER A 182 -16.94 5.49 9.04
CA SER A 182 -16.33 4.94 10.25
C SER A 182 -14.83 4.74 10.07
N LEU A 183 -14.41 4.19 8.93
CA LEU A 183 -12.99 3.98 8.61
C LEU A 183 -12.23 5.31 8.57
N HIS A 184 -12.81 6.36 7.96
CA HIS A 184 -12.30 7.73 8.01
C HIS A 184 -12.11 8.21 9.45
N GLY A 185 -13.12 8.04 10.30
CA GLY A 185 -13.05 8.43 11.71
C GLY A 185 -11.93 7.73 12.47
N TYR A 186 -11.76 6.42 12.29
CA TYR A 186 -10.71 5.66 12.95
C TYR A 186 -9.32 6.04 12.46
N LEU A 187 -9.12 6.13 11.15
CA LEU A 187 -7.82 6.51 10.58
C LEU A 187 -7.45 7.95 10.94
N ARG A 188 -8.41 8.88 10.96
CA ARG A 188 -8.20 10.24 11.49
C ARG A 188 -7.72 10.24 12.94
N GLY A 189 -8.25 9.33 13.76
CA GLY A 189 -7.83 9.13 15.14
C GLY A 189 -6.50 8.38 15.30
N GLY A 190 -5.78 8.08 14.21
CA GLY A 190 -4.55 7.30 14.25
C GLY A 190 -4.77 5.84 14.65
N ASN A 191 -5.92 5.25 14.29
CA ASN A 191 -6.29 3.90 14.69
C ASN A 191 -6.30 2.98 13.46
N PRO A 192 -5.28 2.13 13.27
CA PRO A 192 -5.29 1.17 12.18
C PRO A 192 -6.36 0.10 12.44
N VAL A 193 -6.94 -0.41 11.35
CA VAL A 193 -8.11 -1.29 11.39
C VAL A 193 -7.69 -2.67 10.92
N HIS A 194 -7.83 -3.66 11.79
CA HIS A 194 -7.77 -5.07 11.40
C HIS A 194 -9.00 -5.41 10.55
N TRP A 195 -8.76 -6.07 9.42
CA TRP A 195 -9.78 -6.52 8.50
C TRP A 195 -9.73 -8.05 8.39
N SER A 196 -10.77 -8.72 8.91
CA SER A 196 -10.90 -10.18 8.90
C SER A 196 -11.48 -10.64 7.57
N MET A 197 -10.89 -11.69 7.03
CA MET A 197 -11.17 -12.20 5.70
C MET A 197 -11.43 -13.70 5.70
N ASP A 198 -12.34 -14.13 4.82
CA ASP A 198 -12.48 -15.52 4.40
C ASP A 198 -11.77 -15.69 3.06
N VAL A 199 -10.86 -16.66 2.97
CA VAL A 199 -10.04 -16.90 1.79
C VAL A 199 -10.80 -17.80 0.81
N SER A 200 -10.80 -17.43 -0.47
CA SER A 200 -11.40 -18.28 -1.51
C SER A 200 -10.63 -19.61 -1.59
N GLY A 201 -11.33 -20.73 -1.45
CA GLY A 201 -10.71 -22.06 -1.31
C GLY A 201 -10.63 -22.57 0.13
N GLY A 202 -11.03 -21.76 1.11
CA GLY A 202 -11.15 -22.16 2.51
C GLY A 202 -10.09 -21.51 3.42
N GLY A 203 -10.44 -21.42 4.70
CA GLY A 203 -9.59 -20.79 5.71
C GLY A 203 -9.88 -19.29 5.90
N ASN A 204 -9.25 -18.72 6.92
CA ASN A 204 -9.43 -17.33 7.32
C ASN A 204 -8.07 -16.62 7.23
N HIS A 205 -8.12 -15.32 7.00
CA HIS A 205 -6.93 -14.46 6.97
C HIS A 205 -7.22 -13.12 7.64
N ALA A 206 -6.17 -12.34 7.87
CA ALA A 206 -6.31 -10.99 8.39
C ALA A 206 -5.41 -10.03 7.63
N LEU A 207 -5.94 -8.85 7.36
CA LEU A 207 -5.22 -7.73 6.76
C LEU A 207 -5.24 -6.53 7.72
N LEU A 208 -4.37 -5.55 7.47
CA LEU A 208 -4.37 -4.27 8.19
C LEU A 208 -4.73 -3.14 7.24
N ILE A 209 -5.90 -2.54 7.40
CA ILE A 209 -6.24 -1.28 6.75
C ILE A 209 -5.55 -0.15 7.52
N HIS A 210 -4.73 0.61 6.82
CA HIS A 210 -3.98 1.72 7.39
C HIS A 210 -4.08 3.00 6.56
N GLY A 211 -4.97 3.01 5.56
CA GLY A 211 -5.29 4.23 4.84
C GLY A 211 -6.60 4.17 4.08
N ILE A 212 -7.10 5.33 3.70
CA ILE A 212 -8.28 5.51 2.87
C ILE A 212 -8.13 6.73 1.97
N GLU A 213 -8.52 6.59 0.71
CA GLU A 213 -8.58 7.67 -0.27
C GLU A 213 -9.89 7.55 -1.05
N GLY A 214 -10.81 8.48 -0.81
CA GLY A 214 -12.20 8.34 -1.23
C GLY A 214 -12.84 7.07 -0.64
N SER A 215 -13.07 6.06 -1.49
CA SER A 215 -13.55 4.72 -1.11
C SER A 215 -12.47 3.64 -1.14
N ARG A 216 -11.28 3.94 -1.69
CA ARG A 216 -10.16 3.00 -1.80
C ARG A 216 -9.48 2.86 -0.45
N ARG A 217 -9.17 1.63 -0.05
CA ARG A 217 -8.51 1.30 1.22
C ARG A 217 -7.06 0.96 0.96
N ARG A 218 -6.14 1.55 1.69
CA ARG A 218 -4.73 1.11 1.70
C ARG A 218 -4.56 0.02 2.75
N VAL A 219 -4.10 -1.14 2.31
CA VAL A 219 -4.15 -2.39 3.06
C VAL A 219 -2.81 -3.08 3.03
N TRP A 220 -2.34 -3.54 4.18
CA TRP A 220 -1.20 -4.43 4.27
C TRP A 220 -1.66 -5.86 4.47
N ASN A 221 -1.19 -6.74 3.58
CA ASN A 221 -1.33 -8.18 3.70
C ASN A 221 -0.02 -8.76 4.26
N PRO A 222 -0.05 -9.51 5.38
CA PRO A 222 1.15 -10.11 5.97
C PRO A 222 2.00 -10.99 5.03
N TRP A 223 1.47 -11.40 3.88
CA TRP A 223 2.23 -12.11 2.85
C TRP A 223 3.28 -11.25 2.14
N TYR A 224 3.14 -9.92 2.18
CA TYR A 224 3.95 -9.01 1.39
C TYR A 224 4.70 -8.00 2.26
N SER A 225 5.85 -7.53 1.77
CA SER A 225 6.63 -6.44 2.37
C SER A 225 6.09 -5.05 2.03
N TYR A 226 5.00 -4.97 1.27
CA TYR A 226 4.39 -3.73 0.80
C TYR A 226 2.87 -3.75 1.04
N SER A 227 2.27 -2.56 1.00
CA SER A 227 0.82 -2.38 1.05
C SER A 227 0.22 -2.23 -0.34
N GLU A 228 -1.04 -2.64 -0.48
CA GLU A 228 -1.82 -2.59 -1.71
C GLU A 228 -3.06 -1.71 -1.53
N TRP A 229 -3.69 -1.36 -2.65
CA TRP A 229 -4.97 -0.67 -2.66
C TRP A 229 -6.12 -1.64 -2.94
N SER A 230 -7.08 -1.70 -2.03
CA SER A 230 -8.36 -2.37 -2.25
C SER A 230 -9.41 -1.34 -2.65
N VAL A 231 -9.98 -1.49 -3.85
CA VAL A 231 -11.05 -0.61 -4.34
C VAL A 231 -12.43 -0.99 -3.80
N ASP A 232 -12.59 -2.24 -3.35
CA ASP A 232 -13.83 -2.77 -2.78
C ASP A 232 -13.71 -2.89 -1.24
N ALA A 233 -14.82 -2.63 -0.57
CA ALA A 233 -15.03 -2.79 0.87
C ALA A 233 -15.37 -4.22 1.27
N VAL A 234 -15.84 -5.04 0.32
CA VAL A 234 -16.31 -6.41 0.54
C VAL A 234 -15.26 -7.41 0.11
N THR A 235 -14.64 -7.20 -1.05
CA THR A 235 -13.68 -8.12 -1.63
C THR A 235 -12.28 -7.51 -1.65
N TYR A 236 -11.27 -8.33 -1.40
CA TYR A 236 -9.88 -7.99 -1.64
C TYR A 236 -9.26 -9.06 -2.55
N LYS A 237 -8.51 -8.62 -3.55
CA LYS A 237 -7.73 -9.50 -4.42
C LYS A 237 -6.26 -9.15 -4.23
N SER A 238 -5.50 -10.11 -3.70
CA SER A 238 -4.04 -9.97 -3.53
C SER A 238 -3.31 -9.93 -4.88
N ALA A 239 -2.10 -9.36 -4.89
CA ALA A 239 -1.20 -9.40 -6.04
C ALA A 239 -0.95 -10.82 -6.58
N GLY A 240 -0.93 -11.83 -5.70
CA GLY A 240 -0.81 -13.25 -6.08
C GLY A 240 -2.08 -13.86 -6.69
N GLY A 241 -3.15 -13.08 -6.85
CA GLY A 241 -4.41 -13.51 -7.45
C GLY A 241 -5.42 -14.15 -6.48
N THR A 242 -5.03 -14.41 -5.23
CA THR A 242 -5.96 -14.93 -4.22
C THR A 242 -7.02 -13.90 -3.89
N THR A 243 -8.28 -14.32 -4.01
CA THR A 243 -9.45 -13.51 -3.67
C THR A 243 -9.91 -13.81 -2.25
N MET A 244 -10.29 -12.77 -1.51
CA MET A 244 -10.78 -12.87 -0.14
C MET A 244 -12.05 -12.05 0.01
N LYS A 245 -12.96 -12.53 0.84
CA LYS A 245 -14.21 -11.83 1.18
C LYS A 245 -14.18 -11.37 2.62
N THR A 246 -14.75 -10.21 2.87
CA THR A 246 -14.82 -9.62 4.19
C THR A 246 -15.69 -10.47 5.09
N ARG A 247 -15.14 -10.78 6.27
CA ARG A 247 -15.86 -11.40 7.36
C ARG A 247 -16.18 -10.42 8.48
N GLY A 248 -15.26 -9.48 8.74
CA GLY A 248 -15.39 -8.57 9.88
C GLY A 248 -14.22 -7.63 10.05
N TYR A 249 -14.22 -6.88 11.14
CA TYR A 249 -13.15 -5.93 11.45
C TYR A 249 -12.97 -5.67 12.96
N GLY A 250 -11.88 -4.99 13.30
CA GLY A 250 -11.58 -4.46 14.62
C GLY A 250 -10.55 -3.33 14.54
N MET A 251 -10.39 -2.56 15.61
CA MET A 251 -9.59 -1.34 15.64
C MET A 251 -8.63 -1.34 16.83
N TYR A 252 -7.44 -0.80 16.63
CA TYR A 252 -6.45 -0.58 17.68
C TYR A 252 -6.40 0.91 18.07
N PHE A 253 -6.69 1.21 19.32
CA PHE A 253 -6.73 2.54 19.94
C PHE A 253 -5.51 2.78 20.82
#